data_AF-A0A0M3I4A8-F1
#
_entry.id   AF-A0A0M3I4A8-F1
#
_cell.length_a   1.000
_cell.length_b   1.000
_cell.length_c   1.000
_cell.angle_alpha   90.00
_cell.angle_beta   90.00
_cell.angle_gamma   90.00
#
_symmetry.space_group_name_H-M   'P 1'
#
loop_
_entity.id
_entity.type
_entity.pdbx_description
1 polymer ?
#
loop_
_entity_poly.entity_id
_entity_poly.type
_entity_poly.pdbx_seq_one_letter_code
_entity_poly.pdbx_strand_id
1 'polypeptide(L)'
;MKYFLQISQLCTEAEAIAANSFLDAEQSSAHIVRLVAMNLTNEEKDLINLWENLNDTLSERIFFLNKYENLPKDQYEQLTKSFSDVLNKFVTSDLKRSIASFLARLTLSEQNDLKMFGEKFDEEKLVTLIDDKLKEDNISVIERDEIRDYLKKLFMTNKST
;
A
#
# COMPACT_ATOMS: atom_id res chain seq x y z
N MET A 1 19.35 8.27 0.45
CA MET A 1 19.97 7.22 1.29
C MET A 1 19.38 7.07 2.71
N LYS A 2 18.46 7.93 3.19
CA LYS A 2 17.88 7.81 4.54
C LYS A 2 16.74 6.77 4.66
N TYR A 3 16.01 6.50 3.58
CA TYR A 3 14.88 5.56 3.55
C TYR A 3 15.29 4.09 3.35
N PHE A 4 16.46 3.85 2.74
CA PHE A 4 16.93 2.50 2.39
C PHE A 4 17.03 1.59 3.61
N LEU A 5 17.59 2.10 4.72
CA LEU A 5 17.79 1.37 5.97
C LEU A 5 16.48 0.98 6.67
N GLN A 6 15.44 1.79 6.55
CA GLN A 6 14.13 1.51 7.14
C GLN A 6 13.32 0.55 6.27
N ILE A 7 13.40 0.71 4.94
CA ILE A 7 12.73 -0.19 3.99
C ILE A 7 13.32 -1.60 4.08
N SER A 8 14.65 -1.74 4.14
CA SER A 8 15.32 -3.05 4.27
C SER A 8 15.04 -3.76 5.60
N GLN A 9 14.56 -3.03 6.63
CA GLN A 9 14.17 -3.61 7.92
C GLN A 9 12.71 -4.08 7.94
N LEU A 10 11.86 -3.55 7.06
CA LEU A 10 10.42 -3.78 7.03
C LEU A 10 9.97 -4.67 5.86
N CYS A 11 10.81 -4.82 4.85
CA CYS A 11 10.51 -5.49 3.60
C CYS A 11 11.51 -6.63 3.34
N THR A 12 11.08 -7.65 2.61
CA THR A 12 12.00 -8.58 1.96
C THR A 12 12.92 -7.84 0.98
N GLU A 13 14.02 -8.47 0.57
CA GLU A 13 14.96 -7.84 -0.36
C GLU A 13 14.30 -7.43 -1.70
N ALA A 14 13.44 -8.30 -2.25
CA ALA A 14 12.70 -8.02 -3.48
C ALA A 14 11.73 -6.83 -3.32
N GLU A 15 10.97 -6.82 -2.23
CA GLU A 15 10.06 -5.70 -1.91
C GLU A 15 10.83 -4.40 -1.65
N ALA A 16 12.00 -4.48 -0.99
CA ALA A 16 12.84 -3.33 -0.72
C ALA A 16 13.40 -2.72 -2.01
N ILE A 17 13.82 -3.54 -2.96
CA ILE A 17 14.27 -3.09 -4.29
C ILE A 17 13.11 -2.41 -5.03
N ALA A 18 11.92 -3.05 -5.05
CA ALA A 18 10.73 -2.50 -5.71
C ALA A 18 10.28 -1.17 -5.08
N ALA A 19 10.26 -1.09 -3.75
CA ALA A 19 9.88 0.11 -3.01
C ALA A 19 10.87 1.25 -3.25
N ASN A 20 12.19 0.98 -3.19
CA ASN A 20 13.19 2.00 -3.47
C ASN A 20 13.10 2.49 -4.93
N SER A 21 12.98 1.58 -5.90
CA SER A 21 12.84 1.98 -7.30
C SER A 21 11.61 2.85 -7.54
N PHE A 22 10.51 2.55 -6.86
CA PHE A 22 9.30 3.36 -6.95
C PHE A 22 9.51 4.74 -6.30
N LEU A 23 10.05 4.80 -5.08
CA LEU A 23 10.29 6.07 -4.37
C LEU A 23 11.35 6.95 -5.04
N ASP A 24 12.33 6.35 -5.70
CA ASP A 24 13.36 7.07 -6.46
C ASP A 24 12.75 7.74 -7.70
N ALA A 25 11.81 7.08 -8.38
CA ALA A 25 11.08 7.66 -9.51
C ALA A 25 10.26 8.90 -9.12
N GLU A 26 9.78 8.96 -7.87
CA GLU A 26 8.97 10.06 -7.35
C GLU A 26 9.78 11.22 -6.73
N GLN A 27 11.12 11.15 -6.73
CA GLN A 27 11.97 12.18 -6.09
C GLN A 27 11.78 13.58 -6.70
N SER A 28 11.61 13.66 -8.01
CA SER A 28 11.40 14.94 -8.71
C SER A 28 10.09 15.59 -8.28
N SER A 29 9.02 14.81 -8.14
CA SER A 29 7.71 15.26 -7.65
C SER A 29 7.80 15.70 -6.18
N ALA A 30 8.50 14.93 -5.34
CA ALA A 30 8.75 15.30 -3.95
C ALA A 30 9.58 16.59 -3.83
N HIS A 31 10.49 16.85 -4.76
CA HIS A 31 11.26 18.09 -4.79
C HIS A 31 10.37 19.30 -5.09
N ILE A 32 9.44 19.20 -6.04
CA ILE A 32 8.47 20.26 -6.34
C ILE A 32 7.64 20.61 -5.09
N VAL A 33 7.11 19.60 -4.39
CA VAL A 33 6.35 19.82 -3.15
C VAL A 33 7.20 20.53 -2.09
N ARG A 34 8.47 20.14 -1.93
CA ARG A 34 9.38 20.81 -0.99
C ARG A 34 9.65 22.26 -1.38
N LEU A 35 9.80 22.56 -2.66
CA LEU A 35 9.98 23.94 -3.13
C LEU A 35 8.76 24.80 -2.84
N VAL A 36 7.55 24.28 -3.02
CA VAL A 36 6.31 24.98 -2.64
C VAL A 36 6.32 25.32 -1.15
N ALA A 37 6.66 24.37 -0.29
CA ALA A 37 6.75 24.61 1.15
C ALA A 37 7.86 25.62 1.55
N MET A 38 9.00 25.58 0.86
CA MET A 38 10.11 26.52 1.11
C MET A 38 9.78 27.95 0.67
N ASN A 39 8.97 28.11 -0.37
CA ASN A 39 8.61 29.40 -0.96
C ASN A 39 7.35 30.03 -0.33
N LEU A 40 6.81 29.47 0.75
CA LEU A 40 5.72 30.08 1.50
C LEU A 40 6.16 31.40 2.14
N THR A 41 5.31 32.42 2.06
CA THR A 41 5.55 33.69 2.76
C THR A 41 5.39 33.51 4.27
N ASN A 42 5.81 34.51 5.05
CA ASN A 42 5.64 34.45 6.51
C ASN A 42 4.16 34.48 6.89
N GLU A 43 3.35 35.29 6.19
CA GLU A 43 1.91 35.36 6.41
C GLU A 43 1.23 34.01 6.10
N GLU A 44 1.65 33.33 5.05
CA GLU A 44 1.13 32.01 4.68
C GLU A 44 1.51 30.94 5.72
N LYS A 45 2.74 31.00 6.24
CA LYS A 45 3.17 30.12 7.34
C LYS A 45 2.38 30.38 8.60
N ASP A 46 2.09 31.63 8.93
CA ASP A 46 1.27 31.99 10.10
C ASP A 46 -0.17 31.48 9.95
N LEU A 47 -0.74 31.53 8.74
CA LEU A 47 -2.05 30.94 8.44
C LEU A 47 -2.05 29.42 8.58
N ILE A 48 -1.04 28.73 8.06
CA ILE A 48 -0.89 27.28 8.22
C ILE A 48 -0.77 26.92 9.70
N ASN A 49 0.10 27.61 10.45
CA ASN A 49 0.27 27.38 11.89
C ASN A 49 -1.06 27.57 12.64
N LEU A 50 -1.86 28.55 12.25
CA LEU A 50 -3.20 28.75 12.84
C LEU A 50 -4.11 27.55 12.55
N TRP A 51 -4.17 27.09 11.30
CA TRP A 51 -5.00 25.94 10.93
C TRP A 51 -4.55 24.65 11.60
N GLU A 52 -3.24 24.41 11.71
CA GLU A 52 -2.67 23.25 12.39
C GLU A 52 -3.08 23.25 13.87
N ASN A 53 -3.01 24.41 14.53
CA ASN A 53 -3.43 24.57 15.93
C ASN A 53 -4.95 24.36 16.12
N LEU A 54 -5.75 24.64 15.10
CA LEU A 54 -7.20 24.44 15.11
C LEU A 54 -7.61 23.05 14.59
N ASN A 55 -6.67 22.23 14.13
CA ASN A 55 -6.91 20.99 13.37
C ASN A 55 -7.80 21.20 12.12
N ASP A 56 -7.71 22.37 11.49
CA ASP A 56 -8.49 22.70 10.29
C ASP A 56 -7.82 22.15 9.02
N THR A 57 -7.86 20.82 8.90
CA THR A 57 -7.31 20.07 7.78
C THR A 57 -7.96 20.41 6.43
N LEU A 58 -9.20 20.93 6.42
CA LEU A 58 -9.89 21.31 5.19
C LEU A 58 -9.28 22.58 4.60
N SER A 59 -9.07 23.59 5.44
CA SER A 59 -8.46 24.85 5.02
C SER A 59 -7.02 24.66 4.55
N GLU A 60 -6.22 23.87 5.28
CA GLU A 60 -4.87 23.49 4.86
C GLU A 60 -4.86 22.80 3.49
N ARG A 61 -5.79 21.86 3.28
CA ARG A 61 -5.90 21.15 2.00
C ARG A 61 -6.23 22.10 0.86
N ILE A 62 -7.23 22.97 1.02
CA ILE A 62 -7.64 23.93 -0.01
C ILE A 62 -6.47 24.87 -0.34
N PHE A 63 -5.74 25.33 0.67
CA PHE A 63 -4.57 26.18 0.48
C PHE A 63 -3.50 25.51 -0.39
N PHE A 64 -3.09 24.28 -0.06
CA PHE A 64 -2.05 23.58 -0.83
C PHE A 64 -2.52 23.21 -2.24
N LEU A 65 -3.80 22.82 -2.41
CA LEU A 65 -4.36 22.58 -3.75
C LEU A 65 -4.27 23.83 -4.63
N ASN A 66 -4.66 24.99 -4.11
CA ASN A 66 -4.52 26.26 -4.82
C ASN A 66 -3.04 26.56 -5.14
N LYS A 67 -2.11 26.27 -4.23
CA LYS A 67 -0.67 26.45 -4.51
C LYS A 67 -0.19 25.57 -5.65
N TYR A 68 -0.64 24.32 -5.71
CA TYR A 68 -0.26 23.39 -6.77
C TYR A 68 -0.90 23.75 -8.12
N GLU A 69 -2.17 24.17 -8.13
CA GLU A 69 -2.86 24.61 -9.37
C GLU A 69 -2.21 25.84 -10.02
N ASN A 70 -1.51 26.66 -9.24
CA ASN A 70 -0.79 27.83 -9.74
C ASN A 70 0.68 27.55 -10.16
N LEU A 71 1.12 26.29 -10.12
CA LEU A 71 2.46 25.91 -10.61
C LEU A 71 2.55 25.96 -12.14
N PRO A 72 3.77 26.01 -12.69
CA PRO A 72 3.99 25.73 -14.11
C PRO A 72 3.31 24.44 -14.54
N LYS A 73 2.71 24.44 -15.74
CA LYS A 73 1.85 23.35 -16.23
C LYS A 73 2.54 21.99 -16.18
N ASP A 74 3.81 21.93 -16.55
CA ASP A 74 4.66 20.73 -16.52
C ASP A 74 4.80 20.17 -15.09
N GLN A 75 5.01 21.05 -14.11
CA GLN A 75 5.12 20.66 -12.69
C GLN A 75 3.78 20.20 -12.12
N TYR A 76 2.69 20.89 -12.46
CA TYR A 76 1.35 20.50 -12.03
C TYR A 76 0.92 19.14 -12.60
N GLU A 77 1.16 18.90 -13.89
CA GLU A 77 0.91 17.61 -14.54
C GLU A 77 1.74 16.49 -13.90
N GLN A 78 3.01 16.77 -13.60
CA GLN A 78 3.89 15.82 -12.93
C GLN A 78 3.38 15.46 -11.53
N LEU A 79 2.97 16.45 -10.72
CA LEU A 79 2.41 16.20 -9.39
C LEU A 79 1.10 15.41 -9.46
N THR A 80 0.22 15.74 -10.41
CA THR A 80 -1.04 15.02 -10.60
C THR A 80 -0.82 13.56 -10.98
N LYS A 81 0.15 13.31 -11.87
CA LYS A 81 0.57 11.97 -12.25
C LYS A 81 1.16 11.22 -11.07
N SER A 82 2.13 11.81 -10.37
CA SER A 82 2.78 11.24 -9.19
C SER A 82 1.76 10.88 -8.09
N PHE A 83 0.82 11.77 -7.80
CA PHE A 83 -0.27 11.51 -6.86
C PHE A 83 -1.11 10.30 -7.30
N SER A 84 -1.45 10.23 -8.59
CA SER A 84 -2.21 9.10 -9.14
C SER A 84 -1.41 7.80 -9.08
N ASP A 85 -0.12 7.83 -9.39
CA ASP A 85 0.76 6.65 -9.39
C ASP A 85 0.97 6.13 -7.96
N VAL A 86 1.17 7.03 -6.99
CA VAL A 86 1.23 6.70 -5.55
C VAL A 86 -0.10 6.13 -5.07
N LEU A 87 -1.21 6.83 -5.32
CA LEU A 87 -2.53 6.38 -4.89
C LEU A 87 -2.88 5.02 -5.52
N ASN A 88 -2.59 4.85 -6.81
CA ASN A 88 -2.75 3.57 -7.48
C ASN A 88 -1.88 2.52 -6.80
N LYS A 89 -0.59 2.76 -6.57
CA LYS A 89 0.28 1.76 -5.92
C LYS A 89 -0.21 1.34 -4.53
N PHE A 90 -0.83 2.27 -3.77
CA PHE A 90 -1.43 1.97 -2.46
C PHE A 90 -2.81 1.29 -2.53
N VAL A 91 -3.67 1.70 -3.47
CA VAL A 91 -5.06 1.22 -3.59
C VAL A 91 -5.16 -0.06 -4.42
N THR A 92 -4.28 -0.23 -5.41
CA THR A 92 -4.20 -1.40 -6.30
C THR A 92 -3.30 -2.50 -5.75
N SER A 93 -3.21 -2.67 -4.44
CA SER A 93 -2.62 -3.91 -3.89
C SER A 93 -3.49 -5.08 -4.35
N ASP A 94 -3.07 -5.70 -5.46
CA ASP A 94 -3.72 -6.84 -6.09
C ASP A 94 -3.88 -7.96 -5.09
N LEU A 95 -2.98 -8.08 -4.12
CA LEU A 95 -3.09 -9.01 -2.99
C LEU A 95 -4.44 -8.93 -2.26
N LYS A 96 -4.94 -7.75 -1.88
CA LYS A 96 -6.24 -7.65 -1.16
C LYS A 96 -7.41 -8.04 -2.05
N ARG A 97 -7.37 -7.67 -3.34
CA ARG A 97 -8.39 -8.03 -4.32
C ARG A 97 -8.35 -9.53 -4.65
N SER A 98 -7.16 -10.09 -4.79
CA SER A 98 -6.91 -11.51 -5.08
C SER A 98 -7.26 -12.39 -3.89
N ILE A 99 -6.98 -11.95 -2.65
CA ILE A 99 -7.47 -12.62 -1.42
C ILE A 99 -9.00 -12.58 -1.37
N ALA A 100 -9.62 -11.42 -1.61
CA ALA A 100 -11.08 -11.31 -1.61
C ALA A 100 -11.73 -12.18 -2.71
N SER A 101 -11.15 -12.20 -3.91
CA SER A 101 -11.56 -13.05 -5.03
C SER A 101 -11.41 -14.53 -4.70
N PHE A 102 -10.28 -14.93 -4.09
CA PHE A 102 -10.06 -16.29 -3.60
C PHE A 102 -11.14 -16.70 -2.61
N LEU A 103 -11.36 -15.89 -1.56
CA LEU A 103 -12.34 -16.18 -0.51
C LEU A 103 -13.77 -16.27 -1.05
N ALA A 104 -14.13 -15.42 -2.01
CA ALA A 104 -15.46 -15.42 -2.63
C ALA A 104 -15.75 -16.67 -3.47
N ARG A 105 -14.72 -17.37 -3.96
CA ARG A 105 -14.85 -18.60 -4.77
C ARG A 105 -14.84 -19.88 -3.94
N LEU A 106 -14.56 -19.78 -2.64
CA LEU A 106 -14.63 -20.93 -1.75
C LEU A 106 -16.08 -21.34 -1.53
N THR A 107 -16.38 -22.60 -1.79
CA THR A 107 -17.63 -23.22 -1.37
C THR A 107 -17.70 -23.30 0.15
N LEU A 108 -18.92 -23.47 0.69
CA LEU A 108 -19.11 -23.59 2.13
C LEU A 108 -18.34 -24.77 2.73
N SER A 109 -18.18 -25.87 1.97
CA SER A 109 -17.35 -27.01 2.39
C SER A 109 -15.87 -26.63 2.49
N GLU A 110 -15.31 -26.01 1.45
CA GLU A 110 -13.90 -25.60 1.42
C GLU A 110 -13.57 -24.57 2.51
N GLN A 111 -14.50 -23.66 2.82
CA GLN A 111 -14.34 -22.72 3.95
C GLN A 111 -14.28 -23.44 5.29
N ASN A 112 -15.10 -24.49 5.48
CA ASN A 112 -15.08 -25.30 6.69
C ASN A 112 -13.82 -26.16 6.77
N ASP A 113 -13.33 -26.68 5.65
CA ASP A 113 -12.09 -27.45 5.57
C ASP A 113 -10.88 -26.58 5.91
N LEU A 114 -10.78 -25.35 5.38
CA LEU A 114 -9.72 -24.40 5.74
C LEU A 114 -9.70 -24.08 7.23
N LYS A 115 -10.87 -23.84 7.83
CA LYS A 115 -10.98 -23.62 9.28
C LYS A 115 -10.55 -24.85 10.06
N MET A 116 -11.02 -26.04 9.66
CA MET A 116 -10.70 -27.29 10.32
C MET A 116 -9.21 -27.62 10.24
N PHE A 117 -8.57 -27.42 9.09
CA PHE A 117 -7.13 -27.63 8.93
C PHE A 117 -6.33 -26.60 9.72
N GLY A 118 -6.76 -25.34 9.73
CA GLY A 118 -6.18 -24.28 10.55
C GLY A 118 -6.22 -24.60 12.04
N GLU A 119 -7.37 -25.00 12.57
CA GLU A 119 -7.57 -25.41 13.97
C GLU A 119 -6.74 -26.64 14.36
N LYS A 120 -6.55 -27.57 13.41
CA LYS A 120 -5.74 -28.79 13.61
C LYS A 120 -4.25 -28.57 13.34
N PHE A 121 -3.84 -27.37 12.95
CA PHE A 121 -2.48 -27.05 12.49
C PHE A 121 -1.97 -27.98 11.38
N ASP A 122 -2.87 -28.47 10.52
CA ASP A 122 -2.55 -29.33 9.39
C ASP A 122 -2.13 -28.47 8.18
N GLU A 123 -0.90 -27.94 8.26
CA GLU A 123 -0.34 -27.00 7.29
C GLU A 123 -0.32 -27.58 5.87
N GLU A 124 0.03 -28.86 5.73
CA GLU A 124 0.14 -29.53 4.45
C GLU A 124 -1.20 -29.56 3.71
N LYS A 125 -2.29 -29.94 4.40
CA LYS A 125 -3.64 -29.94 3.81
C LYS A 125 -4.16 -28.54 3.54
N LEU A 126 -3.86 -27.59 4.41
CA LEU A 126 -4.25 -26.20 4.23
C LEU A 126 -3.59 -25.59 3.00
N VAL A 127 -2.27 -25.75 2.85
CA VAL A 127 -1.52 -25.26 1.70
C VAL A 127 -1.96 -25.95 0.41
N THR A 128 -2.17 -27.27 0.45
CA THR A 128 -2.64 -28.02 -0.73
C THR A 128 -3.98 -27.51 -1.24
N LEU A 129 -4.94 -27.27 -0.34
CA LEU A 129 -6.26 -26.75 -0.74
C LEU A 129 -6.17 -25.34 -1.32
N ILE A 130 -5.33 -24.47 -0.74
CA ILE A 130 -5.09 -23.11 -1.25
C ILE A 130 -4.46 -23.18 -2.65
N ASP A 131 -3.40 -23.97 -2.81
CA ASP A 131 -2.69 -24.11 -4.08
C ASP A 131 -3.58 -24.70 -5.16
N ASP A 132 -4.39 -25.70 -4.85
CA ASP A 132 -5.33 -26.30 -5.80
C ASP A 132 -6.37 -25.28 -6.29
N LYS A 133 -6.84 -24.39 -5.43
CA LYS A 133 -7.81 -23.34 -5.80
C LYS A 133 -7.18 -22.15 -6.53
N LEU A 134 -5.89 -21.91 -6.29
CA LEU A 134 -5.09 -20.89 -6.99
C LEU A 134 -4.54 -21.37 -8.34
N LYS A 135 -4.50 -22.70 -8.61
CA LYS A 135 -4.10 -23.26 -9.91
C LYS A 135 -5.01 -22.82 -11.06
N GLU A 136 -6.28 -22.55 -10.76
CA GLU A 136 -7.27 -22.10 -11.75
C GLU A 136 -7.12 -20.61 -12.10
N ASP A 137 -6.27 -19.87 -11.39
CA ASP A 137 -6.06 -18.44 -11.58
C ASP A 137 -4.82 -18.13 -12.42
N ASN A 138 -4.97 -17.16 -13.32
CA ASN A 138 -3.85 -16.59 -14.08
C ASN A 138 -3.07 -15.55 -13.26
N ILE A 139 -2.78 -15.89 -12.01
CA ILE A 139 -2.02 -15.08 -11.03
C ILE A 139 -0.55 -15.49 -11.02
N SER A 140 0.33 -14.52 -10.78
CA SER A 140 1.77 -14.73 -10.75
C SER A 140 2.19 -15.64 -9.58
N VAL A 141 3.37 -16.26 -9.68
CA VAL A 141 3.93 -17.10 -8.61
C VAL A 141 4.10 -16.32 -7.31
N ILE A 142 4.54 -15.06 -7.42
CA ILE A 142 4.74 -14.16 -6.28
C ILE A 142 3.41 -13.89 -5.57
N GLU A 143 2.35 -13.58 -6.32
CA GLU A 143 1.01 -13.38 -5.73
C GLU A 143 0.45 -14.66 -5.08
N ARG A 144 0.73 -15.84 -5.65
CA ARG A 144 0.31 -17.12 -5.03
C ARG A 144 0.99 -17.32 -3.68
N ASP A 145 2.29 -17.04 -3.60
CA ASP A 145 3.05 -17.18 -2.36
C ASP A 145 2.57 -16.19 -1.30
N GLU A 146 2.27 -14.94 -1.68
CA GLU A 146 1.71 -13.93 -0.77
C GLU A 146 0.30 -14.29 -0.27
N ILE A 147 -0.58 -14.78 -1.16
CA ILE A 147 -1.93 -15.26 -0.77
C ILE A 147 -1.82 -16.46 0.16
N ARG A 148 -0.94 -17.41 -0.14
CA ARG A 148 -0.68 -18.59 0.70
C ARG A 148 -0.23 -18.17 2.10
N ASP A 149 0.77 -17.30 2.19
CA ASP A 149 1.28 -16.82 3.48
C ASP A 149 0.25 -16.04 4.29
N TYR A 150 -0.58 -15.23 3.62
CA TYR A 150 -1.68 -14.52 4.27
C TYR A 150 -2.72 -15.49 4.84
N LEU A 151 -3.18 -16.47 4.05
CA LEU A 151 -4.21 -17.42 4.47
C LEU A 151 -3.71 -18.38 5.55
N LYS A 152 -2.46 -18.84 5.47
CA LYS A 152 -1.81 -19.61 6.54
C LYS A 152 -1.86 -18.83 7.85
N LYS A 153 -1.44 -17.55 7.82
CA LYS A 153 -1.49 -16.67 9.00
C LYS A 153 -2.91 -16.48 9.50
N LEU A 154 -3.90 -16.34 8.61
CA LEU A 154 -5.31 -16.13 8.97
C LEU A 154 -5.94 -17.33 9.68
N PHE A 155 -5.68 -18.56 9.21
CA PHE A 155 -6.33 -19.75 9.73
C PHE A 155 -5.54 -20.47 10.82
N MET A 156 -4.23 -20.23 10.93
CA MET A 156 -3.36 -20.87 11.93
C MET A 156 -2.97 -19.94 13.11
N THR A 157 -3.62 -18.77 13.26
CA THR A 157 -3.22 -17.74 14.25
C THR A 157 -3.56 -18.06 15.71
N ASN A 158 -4.21 -19.18 16.02
CA ASN A 158 -4.57 -19.51 17.40
C ASN A 158 -3.43 -20.17 18.19
N LYS A 159 -2.32 -19.44 18.39
CA LYS A 159 -1.52 -19.59 19.62
C LYS A 159 -1.69 -18.33 20.47
N SER A 160 -2.81 -18.28 21.18
CA SER A 160 -2.92 -17.51 22.43
C SER A 160 -3.06 -18.51 23.58
N THR A 161 -1.91 -19.01 24.02
CA THR A 161 -1.66 -19.50 25.39
C THR A 161 -0.23 -19.14 25.72
#